data_AF-A0A2H9PN65-F1
#
_entry.id   AF-A0A2H9PN65-F1
#
_cell.length_a   1.000
_cell.length_b   1.000
_cell.length_c   1.000
_cell.angle_alpha   90.00
_cell.angle_beta   90.00
_cell.angle_gamma   90.00
#
_symmetry.space_group_name_H-M   'P 1'
#
loop_
_entity.id
_entity.type
_entity.pdbx_description
1 polymer ?
#
loop_
_entity_poly.entity_id
_entity_poly.type
_entity_poly.pdbx_seq_one_letter_code
_entity_poly.pdbx_strand_id
1 'polypeptide(L)' 'MIRGRMVLSQFVYYNILGLPLIAYGGILTLIFLIITAIMGYLNTKGKNTFFWHKVFAAAAFIFALIHGTLGLLANLRF' A
#
# COMPACT_ATOMS: atom_id res chain seq x y z
N MET A 1 16.54 -21.50 8.32
CA MET A 1 15.74 -20.90 7.22
C MET A 1 14.22 -21.12 7.39
N ILE A 2 13.75 -22.30 7.79
CA ILE A 2 12.31 -22.62 7.94
C ILE A 2 11.59 -21.75 9.01
N ARG A 3 12.24 -21.47 10.14
CA ARG A 3 11.64 -20.70 11.26
C ARG A 3 11.34 -19.23 10.91
N GLY A 4 12.19 -18.59 10.10
CA GLY A 4 12.02 -17.20 9.70
C GLY A 4 10.82 -16.98 8.77
N ARG A 5 10.54 -17.94 7.87
CA ARG A 5 9.36 -17.89 6.98
C ARG A 5 8.05 -17.98 7.75
N MET A 6 7.96 -18.88 8.73
CA MET A 6 6.75 -19.02 9.54
C MET A 6 6.42 -17.73 10.30
N VAL A 7 7.44 -17.05 10.85
CA VAL A 7 7.25 -15.76 11.55
C VAL A 7 6.80 -14.66 10.58
N LEU A 8 7.39 -14.59 9.38
CA LEU A 8 7.03 -13.57 8.39
C LEU A 8 5.61 -13.78 7.85
N SER A 9 5.25 -15.01 7.47
CA SER A 9 3.89 -15.32 7.00
C SER A 9 2.85 -15.08 8.11
N GLN A 10 3.16 -15.40 9.37
CA GLN A 10 2.29 -15.10 10.51
C GLN A 10 2.07 -13.59 10.68
N PHE A 11 3.10 -12.77 10.45
CA PHE A 11 2.98 -11.31 10.49
C PHE A 11 2.18 -10.76 9.30
N VAL A 12 2.48 -11.20 8.08
CA VAL A 12 1.80 -10.75 6.84
C VAL A 12 0.30 -11.07 6.86
N TYR A 13 -0.04 -12.27 7.35
CA TYR A 13 -1.42 -12.75 7.48
C TYR A 13 -1.99 -12.55 8.89
N TYR A 14 -1.35 -11.71 9.71
CA TYR A 14 -1.89 -11.37 11.02
C TYR A 14 -3.22 -10.66 10.84
N ASN A 15 -4.28 -11.24 11.40
CA ASN A 15 -5.62 -10.69 11.27
C ASN A 15 -5.82 -9.53 12.23
N ILE A 16 -6.18 -8.39 11.68
CA ILE A 16 -6.63 -7.21 12.41
C ILE A 16 -8.07 -7.00 11.97
N LEU A 17 -9.03 -6.90 12.90
CA LEU A 17 -10.45 -6.62 12.59
C LEU A 17 -11.05 -7.44 11.42
N GLY A 18 -10.62 -8.70 11.26
CA GLY A 18 -11.16 -9.64 10.26
C GLY A 18 -10.46 -9.66 8.90
N LEU A 19 -9.44 -8.84 8.66
CA LEU A 19 -8.62 -8.89 7.44
C LEU A 19 -7.13 -9.06 7.77
N PRO A 20 -6.34 -9.68 6.88
CA PRO A 20 -4.91 -9.81 7.10
C PRO A 20 -4.21 -8.45 6.93
N LEU A 21 -3.11 -8.23 7.66
CA LEU A 21 -2.33 -6.99 7.60
C LEU A 21 -1.97 -6.55 6.17
N ILE A 22 -1.61 -7.50 5.29
CA ILE A 22 -1.33 -7.22 3.89
C ILE A 22 -2.52 -6.61 3.12
N ALA A 23 -3.76 -7.01 3.45
CA ALA A 23 -4.94 -6.45 2.83
C ALA A 23 -5.15 -4.98 3.21
N TYR A 24 -4.88 -4.60 4.46
CA TYR A 24 -4.91 -3.20 4.89
C TYR A 24 -3.89 -2.35 4.14
N GLY A 25 -2.67 -2.88 3.92
CA GLY A 25 -1.66 -2.21 3.10
C GLY A 25 -2.14 -1.96 1.66
N GLY A 26 -2.80 -2.94 1.05
CA GLY A 26 -3.41 -2.79 -0.27
C GLY A 26 -4.56 -1.78 -0.31
N ILE A 27 -5.46 -1.82 0.69
CA ILE A 27 -6.60 -0.90 0.79
C ILE A 27 -6.12 0.56 0.96
N LEU A 28 -5.15 0.80 1.85
CA LEU A 28 -4.57 2.15 2.05
C LEU A 28 -3.90 2.66 0.77
N THR A 29 -3.15 1.80 0.08
CA THR A 29 -2.54 2.13 -1.21
C THR A 29 -3.60 2.55 -2.22
N LEU A 30 -4.68 1.78 -2.34
CA LEU A 30 -5.78 2.08 -3.25
C LEU A 30 -6.47 3.41 -2.91
N ILE A 31 -6.73 3.68 -1.63
CA ILE A 31 -7.32 4.95 -1.19
C ILE A 31 -6.42 6.12 -1.60
N PHE A 32 -5.12 6.05 -1.34
CA PHE A 32 -4.20 7.11 -1.74
C PHE A 32 -4.09 7.27 -3.25
N LEU A 33 -4.14 6.18 -4.03
CA LEU A 33 -4.19 6.26 -5.49
C LEU A 33 -5.46 6.95 -5.99
N ILE A 34 -6.62 6.65 -5.43
CA ILE A 34 -7.89 7.30 -5.77
C ILE A 34 -7.81 8.80 -5.47
N ILE A 35 -7.34 9.18 -4.27
CA ILE A 35 -7.16 10.60 -3.89
C ILE A 35 -6.18 11.28 -4.85
N THR A 36 -5.06 10.63 -5.16
CA THR A 36 -4.04 11.13 -6.10
C THR A 36 -4.63 11.37 -7.49
N ALA A 37 -5.44 10.43 -7.99
CA ALA A 37 -6.12 10.53 -9.28
C ALA A 37 -7.14 11.67 -9.30
N ILE A 38 -7.96 11.81 -8.25
CA ILE A 38 -8.92 12.91 -8.10
C ILE A 38 -8.17 14.24 -8.10
N MET A 39 -7.09 14.37 -7.33
CA MET A 39 -6.29 15.60 -7.29
C MET A 39 -5.63 15.91 -8.62
N GLY A 40 -5.12 14.89 -9.33
CA GLY A 40 -4.57 15.04 -10.67
C GLY A 40 -5.62 15.56 -11.65
N TYR A 41 -6.84 15.00 -11.62
CA TYR A 41 -7.97 15.47 -12.42
C TYR A 41 -8.38 16.91 -12.07
N LEU A 42 -8.46 17.25 -10.78
CA LEU A 42 -8.77 18.63 -10.38
C LEU A 42 -7.69 19.62 -10.84
N ASN A 43 -6.43 19.20 -10.87
CA ASN A 43 -5.33 20.00 -11.39
C ASN A 43 -5.47 20.27 -12.90
N THR A 44 -5.93 19.29 -13.68
CA THR A 44 -6.23 19.51 -15.11
C THR A 44 -7.44 20.43 -15.33
N LYS A 45 -8.30 20.61 -14.32
CA LYS A 45 -9.39 21.60 -14.28
C LYS A 45 -8.98 22.96 -13.70
N GLY A 46 -7.69 23.20 -13.49
CA GLY A 46 -7.16 24.48 -12.99
C GLY A 46 -7.29 24.69 -11.49
N LYS A 47 -7.62 23.66 -10.70
CA LYS A 47 -7.54 23.74 -9.23
C LYS A 47 -6.10 23.49 -8.79
N ASN A 48 -5.58 24.32 -7.87
CA ASN A 48 -4.23 24.13 -7.36
C ASN A 48 -4.19 23.01 -6.29
N THR A 49 -4.14 21.76 -6.75
CA THR A 49 -4.07 20.54 -5.91
C THR A 49 -2.71 19.85 -6.01
N PHE A 50 -1.77 20.41 -6.79
CA PHE A 50 -0.51 19.75 -7.14
C PHE A 50 0.36 19.39 -5.93
N PHE A 51 0.39 20.23 -4.89
CA PHE A 51 1.08 19.93 -3.64
C PHE A 51 0.54 18.64 -3.01
N TRP A 52 -0.78 18.57 -2.82
CA TRP A 52 -1.43 17.40 -2.23
C TRP A 52 -1.33 16.17 -3.13
N HIS A 53 -1.43 16.32 -4.45
CA HIS A 53 -1.21 15.24 -5.40
C HIS A 53 0.16 14.57 -5.18
N LYS A 54 1.23 15.35 -5.02
CA LYS A 54 2.57 14.81 -4.74
C LYS A 54 2.66 14.08 -3.41
N VAL A 55 2.06 14.64 -2.36
CA VAL A 55 2.07 14.02 -1.02
C VAL A 55 1.37 12.67 -1.05
N PHE A 56 0.15 12.61 -1.62
CA PHE A 56 -0.62 11.37 -1.71
C PHE A 56 0.02 10.37 -2.68
N ALA A 57 0.64 10.81 -3.78
CA ALA A 57 1.39 9.93 -4.67
C ALA A 57 2.60 9.29 -3.97
N ALA A 58 3.37 10.08 -3.20
CA ALA A 58 4.50 9.57 -2.43
C ALA A 58 4.05 8.59 -1.35
N ALA A 59 2.97 8.89 -0.63
CA ALA A 59 2.39 7.99 0.35
C ALA A 59 1.92 6.68 -0.31
N ALA A 60 1.16 6.75 -1.40
CA ALA A 60 0.72 5.58 -2.17
C ALA A 60 1.91 4.72 -2.59
N PHE A 61 2.97 5.32 -3.11
CA PHE A 61 4.17 4.61 -3.53
C PHE A 61 4.87 3.88 -2.38
N ILE A 62 5.02 4.53 -1.22
CA ILE A 62 5.60 3.91 -0.02
C ILE A 62 4.77 2.71 0.43
N PHE A 63 3.44 2.85 0.53
CA PHE A 63 2.57 1.74 0.93
C PHE A 63 2.55 0.62 -0.11
N ALA A 64 2.59 0.95 -1.41
CA ALA A 64 2.71 -0.02 -2.49
C ALA A 64 3.98 -0.87 -2.36
N LEU A 65 5.13 -0.24 -2.08
CA LEU A 65 6.38 -0.95 -1.85
C LEU A 65 6.31 -1.84 -0.62
N ILE A 66 5.75 -1.36 0.49
CA ILE A 66 5.63 -2.15 1.72
C ILE A 66 4.71 -3.35 1.50
N HIS A 67 3.46 -3.14 1.08
CA HIS A 67 2.50 -4.25 0.96
C HIS A 67 2.87 -5.20 -0.19
N GLY A 68 3.41 -4.68 -1.29
CA GLY A 68 3.89 -5.47 -2.42
C GLY A 68 5.06 -6.36 -2.01
N THR A 69 6.05 -5.80 -1.32
CA THR A 69 7.21 -6.58 -0.83
C THR A 69 6.79 -7.61 0.20
N LEU A 70 5.88 -7.28 1.13
CA LEU A 70 5.32 -8.25 2.07
C LEU A 70 4.62 -9.41 1.35
N GLY A 71 3.85 -9.13 0.30
CA GLY A 71 3.21 -10.15 -0.53
C GLY A 71 4.21 -11.04 -1.27
N LEU A 72 5.25 -10.44 -1.86
CA LEU A 72 6.32 -11.17 -2.52
C LEU A 72 7.08 -12.06 -1.53
N LEU A 73 7.50 -11.53 -0.38
CA LEU A 73 8.24 -12.29 0.62
C LEU A 73 7.43 -13.41 1.27
N ALA A 74 6.11 -13.26 1.37
CA ALA A 74 5.23 -14.31 1.89
C ALA A 74 5.03 -15.47 0.90
N ASN A 75 5.15 -15.23 -0.41
CA ASN A 75 4.79 -16.21 -1.44
C ASN A 75 5.98 -16.73 -2.26
N LEU A 76 7.02 -15.92 -2.45
CA LEU A 76 8.22 -16.32 -3.18
C LEU A 76 9.16 -17.10 -2.26
N ARG A 77 9.61 -18.27 -2.75
CA ARG A 77 10.37 -19.26 -1.98
C ARG A 77 11.89 -18.99 -1.99
N PHE A 78 12.33 -17.77 -1.64
CA PHE A 78 13.76 -17.48 -1.41
C PHE A 78 14.24 -17.94 -0.03
#